data_AF-A7NMG1-F1
#
_entry.id   AF-A7NMG1-F1
#
_cell.length_a   1.000
_cell.length_b   1.000
_cell.length_c   1.000
_cell.angle_alpha   90.00
_cell.angle_beta   90.00
_cell.angle_gamma   90.00
#
_symmetry.space_group_name_H-M   'P 1'
#
loop_
_entity.id
_entity.type
_entity.pdbx_description
1 polymer ?
#
loop_
_entity_poly.entity_id
_entity_poly.type
_entity_poly.pdbx_seq_one_letter_code
_entity_poly.pdbx_strand_id
1 'polypeptide(L)' 'MSSPSAAWWRKARRVRDRMIARFGAHPAVTGIDIGLLDPPEAGVIGVRIHVRGNPDDMSVPEEIDGIPVGIVRGDYHLQ' A
#
# COMPACT_ATOMS: atom_id res chain seq x y z
N MET A 1 7.18 -17.58 8.42
CA MET A 1 6.38 -16.43 8.92
C MET A 1 4.98 -16.91 9.24
N SER A 2 4.46 -16.57 10.42
CA SER A 2 3.07 -16.88 10.79
C SER A 2 2.11 -16.07 9.91
N SER A 3 1.11 -16.72 9.32
CA SER A 3 0.09 -16.03 8.52
C SER A 3 -0.64 -14.98 9.37
N PRO A 4 -0.96 -13.79 8.82
CA PRO A 4 -1.67 -12.75 9.57
C PRO A 4 -3.03 -13.25 10.08
N SER A 5 -3.41 -12.83 11.29
CA SER A 5 -4.67 -13.24 11.92
C SER A 5 -5.90 -12.64 11.23
N ALA A 6 -7.08 -13.22 11.45
CA ALA A 6 -8.34 -12.67 10.92
C ALA A 6 -8.61 -11.24 11.41
N ALA A 7 -8.21 -10.91 12.64
CA ALA A 7 -8.32 -9.56 13.19
C ALA A 7 -7.40 -8.58 12.44
N TRP A 8 -6.19 -9.01 12.10
CA TRP A 8 -5.25 -8.24 11.29
C TRP A 8 -5.82 -7.96 9.90
N TRP A 9 -6.34 -8.98 9.21
CA TRP A 9 -6.95 -8.81 7.87
C TRP A 9 -8.14 -7.86 7.86
N ARG A 10 -8.91 -7.81 8.94
CA ARG A 10 -10.03 -6.86 9.08
C ARG A 10 -9.52 -5.42 9.24
N LYS A 11 -8.43 -5.22 9.99
CA LYS A 11 -7.75 -3.91 10.09
C LYS A 11 -7.18 -3.50 8.74
N ALA A 12 -6.43 -4.37 8.07
CA ALA A 12 -5.81 -4.09 6.78
C ALA A 12 -6.84 -3.66 5.72
N ARG A 13 -8.01 -4.33 5.64
CA ARG A 13 -9.10 -3.93 4.74
C ARG A 13 -9.63 -2.53 5.05
N ARG A 14 -9.85 -2.19 6.33
CA ARG A 14 -10.28 -0.83 6.70
C ARG A 14 -9.25 0.23 6.33
N VAL A 15 -7.96 -0.08 6.53
CA VAL A 15 -6.88 0.84 6.15
C VAL A 15 -6.83 1.03 4.64
N ARG A 16 -6.93 -0.06 3.86
CA ARG A 16 -7.06 -0.01 2.40
C ARG A 16 -8.23 0.87 1.97
N ASP A 17 -9.41 0.67 2.55
CA ASP A 17 -10.61 1.43 2.19
C ASP A 17 -10.45 2.93 2.53
N ARG A 18 -9.79 3.26 3.64
CA ARG A 18 -9.42 4.66 3.97
C ARG A 18 -8.43 5.25 2.96
N MET A 19 -7.45 4.47 2.51
CA MET A 19 -6.51 4.93 1.47
C MET A 19 -7.20 5.11 0.12
N ILE A 20 -8.14 4.24 -0.25
CA ILE A 20 -9.00 4.42 -1.43
C ILE A 20 -9.81 5.70 -1.32
N ALA A 21 -10.44 5.96 -0.18
CA ALA A 21 -11.21 7.19 0.01
C ALA A 21 -10.36 8.46 -0.09
N ARG A 22 -9.11 8.41 0.38
CA ARG A 22 -8.18 9.55 0.38
C ARG A 22 -7.51 9.78 -0.97
N PHE A 23 -7.09 8.72 -1.64
CA PHE A 23 -6.18 8.78 -2.78
C PHE A 23 -6.72 8.14 -4.06
N GLY A 24 -7.88 7.49 -4.02
CA GLY A 24 -8.44 6.78 -5.18
C GLY A 24 -8.77 7.66 -6.38
N ALA A 25 -8.92 8.98 -6.17
CA ALA A 25 -9.09 9.97 -7.23
C ALA A 25 -7.79 10.73 -7.58
N HIS A 26 -6.67 10.42 -6.93
CA HIS A 26 -5.40 11.10 -7.17
C HIS A 26 -4.84 10.67 -8.54
N PRO A 27 -4.43 11.60 -9.42
CA PRO A 27 -4.04 11.27 -10.79
C PRO A 27 -2.79 10.38 -10.89
N ALA A 28 -1.91 10.43 -9.90
CA ALA A 28 -0.74 9.56 -9.84
C ALA A 28 -1.06 8.14 -9.36
N VAL A 29 -2.21 7.89 -8.72
CA VAL A 29 -2.54 6.59 -8.13
C VAL A 29 -3.18 5.69 -9.17
N THR A 30 -2.59 4.51 -9.36
CA THR A 30 -3.04 3.50 -10.33
C THR A 30 -3.74 2.32 -9.68
N GLY A 31 -3.58 2.13 -8.37
CA GLY A 31 -4.21 1.04 -7.63
C GLY A 31 -3.89 1.09 -6.14
N ILE A 32 -4.77 0.48 -5.32
CA ILE A 32 -4.57 0.34 -3.88
C ILE A 32 -5.04 -1.05 -3.46
N ASP A 33 -4.14 -1.84 -2.89
CA ASP A 33 -4.43 -3.21 -2.47
C ASP A 33 -3.67 -3.61 -1.19
N ILE A 34 -3.77 -4.88 -0.79
CA ILE A 34 -3.01 -5.44 0.33
C ILE A 34 -2.07 -6.50 -0.23
N GLY A 35 -0.77 -6.35 0.05
CA GLY A 35 0.26 -7.25 -0.47
C GLY A 35 1.62 -7.03 0.20
N LEU A 36 2.66 -7.65 -0.36
CA LEU A 36 4.04 -7.44 0.10
C LEU A 36 4.50 -6.02 -0.25
N LEU A 37 4.98 -5.30 0.75
CA LEU A 37 5.56 -3.97 0.58
C LEU A 37 6.89 -4.04 -0.18
N ASP A 38 7.26 -2.93 -0.82
CA ASP A 38 8.52 -2.75 -1.54
C ASP A 38 9.55 -2.07 -0.61
N PRO A 39 10.78 -2.59 -0.44
CA PRO A 39 11.33 -3.80 -1.04
C PRO A 39 10.70 -5.11 -0.51
N PRO A 40 10.35 -6.07 -1.40
CA PRO A 40 9.68 -7.33 -1.03
C PRO A 40 10.53 -8.25 -0.14
N GLU A 41 11.85 -8.04 -0.13
CA GLU A 41 12.85 -8.76 0.67
C GLU A 41 12.58 -8.65 2.17
N ALA A 42 11.91 -7.58 2.61
CA ALA A 42 11.54 -7.40 4.01
C ALA A 42 10.38 -8.32 4.46
N GLY A 43 9.65 -8.96 3.52
CA GLY A 43 8.55 -9.88 3.82
C GLY A 43 7.34 -9.22 4.50
N VAL A 44 7.27 -7.89 4.55
CA VAL A 44 6.21 -7.17 5.27
C VAL A 44 4.95 -7.10 4.41
N ILE A 45 3.84 -7.64 4.91
CA ILE A 45 2.52 -7.50 4.28
C ILE A 45 1.88 -6.21 4.81
N GLY A 46 1.40 -5.37 3.89
CA GLY A 46 0.78 -4.08 4.21
C GLY A 46 -0.16 -3.59 3.11
N VAL A 47 -0.67 -2.37 3.27
CA VAL A 47 -1.45 -1.69 2.23
C VAL A 47 -0.50 -1.03 1.25
N ARG A 48 -0.72 -1.28 -0.04
CA ARG A 48 0.13 -0.78 -1.13
C ARG A 48 -0.61 0.30 -1.87
N ILE A 49 0.07 1.41 -2.13
CA ILE A 49 -0.42 2.48 -3.00
C ILE A 49 0.45 2.47 -4.24
N HIS A 50 -0.12 1.99 -5.34
CA HIS A 50 0.54 1.95 -6.63
C HIS A 50 0.49 3.33 -7.27
N VAL A 51 1.64 3.86 -7.63
CA VAL A 51 1.77 5.19 -8.22
C VAL A 51 2.50 5.14 -9.55
N ARG A 52 2.15 6.04 -10.46
CA ARG A 52 2.90 6.32 -11.70
C ARG A 52 3.74 7.57 -11.50
N GLY A 53 5.01 7.51 -11.89
CA GLY A 53 5.92 8.66 -11.80
C GLY A 53 6.37 8.98 -10.37
N ASN A 54 6.66 10.25 -10.10
CA ASN A 54 7.26 10.65 -8.83
C ASN A 54 6.18 10.94 -7.76
N PRO A 55 6.16 10.22 -6.62
CA PRO A 55 5.16 10.40 -5.58
C PRO A 55 5.42 11.58 -4.63
N ASP A 56 6.39 12.45 -4.90
CA ASP A 56 6.85 13.49 -3.95
C ASP A 56 5.73 14.42 -3.44
N ASP A 57 4.61 14.52 -4.17
CA ASP A 57 3.45 15.32 -3.76
C ASP A 57 2.45 14.57 -2.84
N MET A 58 2.63 13.26 -2.64
CA MET A 58 1.74 12.43 -1.83
C MET A 58 2.32 12.17 -0.42
N SER A 59 1.77 12.85 0.57
CA SER A 59 2.03 12.52 1.97
C SER A 59 1.23 11.27 2.38
N VAL A 60 1.88 10.10 2.26
CA VAL A 60 1.37 8.78 2.66
C VAL A 60 1.98 8.41 4.02
N PRO A 61 1.17 8.11 5.05
CA PRO A 61 1.70 7.63 6.33
C PRO A 61 2.31 6.24 6.15
N GLU A 62 3.41 5.93 6.84
CA GLU A 62 4.06 4.61 6.79
C GLU A 62 3.28 3.51 7.53
N GLU A 63 2.39 3.90 8.45
CA GLU A 63 1.56 2.98 9.22
C GLU A 63 0.21 3.61 9.61
N ILE A 64 -0.86 2.81 9.62
CA ILE A 64 -2.17 3.19 10.17
C ILE A 64 -2.73 2.02 11.00
N ASP A 65 -3.13 2.28 12.25
CA ASP A 65 -3.73 1.26 13.15
C ASP A 65 -2.88 -0.02 13.32
N GLY A 66 -1.55 0.09 13.22
CA GLY A 66 -0.61 -1.05 13.24
C GLY A 66 -0.55 -1.82 11.92
N ILE A 67 -1.03 -1.24 10.82
CA ILE A 67 -0.94 -1.78 9.46
C ILE A 67 0.07 -0.97 8.67
N PRO A 68 1.18 -1.58 8.22
CA PRO A 68 2.14 -0.93 7.34
C PRO A 68 1.49 -0.47 6.04
N VAL A 69 1.87 0.71 5.57
CA VAL A 69 1.44 1.28 4.29
C VAL A 69 2.68 1.70 3.51
N GLY A 70 2.73 1.31 2.24
CA GLY A 70 3.89 1.59 1.39
C GLY A 70 3.47 2.06 0.00
N ILE A 71 4.34 2.83 -0.63
CA ILE A 71 4.21 3.24 -2.03
C ILE A 71 4.92 2.19 -2.89
N VAL A 72 4.23 1.71 -3.92
CA VAL A 72 4.79 0.83 -4.94
C VAL A 72 4.89 1.61 -6.23
N ARG A 73 6.12 1.79 -6.74
CA ARG A 73 6.33 2.53 -7.99
C ARG A 73 6.07 1.61 -9.17
N GLY A 74 5.15 2.02 -10.03
CA GLY A 74 4.65 1.23 -11.16
C GLY A 74 5.53 1.23 -12.39
N ASP A 75 6.82 1.58 -12.28
CA ASP A 75 7.76 1.57 -13.42
C ASP A 75 8.20 0.12 -13.71
N TYR A 76 7.22 -0.74 -14.01
CA TYR A 76 7.48 -2.04 -14.59
C TYR A 76 7.96 -1.83 -16.03
N HIS A 77 9.28 -1.68 -16.19
CA HIS A 77 9.93 -1.94 -17.47
C HIS A 77 9.88 -3.46 -17.70
N LEU A 78 8.96 -3.92 -18.54
CA LEU A 78 9.09 -5.24 -19.16
C LEU A 78 10.41 -5.23 -19.96
N GLN A 79 11.40 -5.99 -19.51
CA GLN A 79 12.54 -6.38 -20.36
C GLN A 79 12.12 -7.48 -21.32
#